data_AF-A0A7C1Y5G2-F1
#
_entry.id   AF-A0A7C1Y5G2-F1
#
_cell.length_a   1.000
_cell.length_b   1.000
_cell.length_c   1.000
_cell.angle_alpha   90.00
_cell.angle_beta   90.00
_cell.angle_gamma   90.00
#
_symmetry.space_group_name_H-M   'P 1'
#
loop_
_entity.id
_entity.type
_entity.pdbx_description
1 polymer ?
#
loop_
_entity_poly.entity_id
_entity_poly.type
_entity_poly.pdbx_seq_one_letter_code
_entity_poly.pdbx_strand_id
1 'polypeptide(L)' 'MRQNVNNLIWIDLEMTGLDTQNDRIIEIATIVTDGELNILAEGPMLAIHQPDEVMAAMDDWNTQQHGGSGL' A
#
# COMPACT_ATOMS: atom_id res chain seq x y z
N MET A 1 18.01 9.95 14.10
CA MET A 1 16.83 10.28 14.94
C MET A 1 16.77 9.28 16.09
N ARG A 2 16.42 9.70 17.31
CA ARG A 2 16.15 8.73 18.39
C ARG A 2 14.82 8.04 18.08
N GLN A 3 14.83 6.71 18.00
CA GLN A 3 13.59 5.95 17.91
C GLN A 3 12.84 6.11 19.24
N ASN A 4 11.57 6.50 19.16
CA ASN A 4 10.66 6.54 20.29
C ASN A 4 9.70 5.36 20.15
N VAL A 5 9.62 4.52 21.18
CA VAL A 5 8.80 3.30 21.18
C VAL A 5 7.30 3.58 21.09
N ASN A 6 6.89 4.83 21.36
CA ASN A 6 5.50 5.27 21.25
C ASN A 6 5.16 5.86 19.87
N ASN A 7 6.11 5.93 18.93
CA ASN A 7 5.79 6.36 17.57
C ASN A 7 4.91 5.32 16.89
N LEU A 8 4.01 5.80 16.05
CA LEU A 8 3.09 4.96 15.28
C LEU A 8 3.56 4.88 13.83
N ILE A 9 3.46 3.69 13.25
CA ILE A 9 3.74 3.46 11.84
C ILE A 9 2.40 3.20 11.16
N TRP A 10 2.06 4.08 10.24
CA TRP A 10 0.90 3.98 9.36
C TRP A 10 1.35 3.33 8.06
N ILE A 11 0.59 2.32 7.62
CA ILE A 11 0.85 1.59 6.39
C ILE A 11 -0.48 1.46 5.67
N ASP A 12 -0.47 1.77 4.39
CA ASP A 12 -1.57 1.51 3.47
C ASP A 12 -1.05 0.68 2.30
N LEU A 13 -1.84 -0.29 1.87
CA LEU A 13 -1.49 -1.24 0.82
C LEU A 13 -2.64 -1.35 -0.17
N GLU A 14 -2.30 -1.28 -1.46
CA GLU A 14 -3.19 -1.72 -2.52
C GLU A 14 -2.76 -3.12 -2.99
N MET A 15 -3.75 -3.98 -3.23
CA MET A 15 -3.55 -5.36 -3.65
C MET A 15 -4.35 -5.68 -4.90
N THR A 16 -3.95 -6.75 -5.59
CA THR A 16 -4.73 -7.29 -6.73
C THR A 16 -6.05 -7.94 -6.32
N GLY A 17 -6.25 -8.20 -5.03
CA GLY A 17 -7.44 -8.82 -4.47
C GLY A 17 -7.29 -9.16 -2.98
N LEU A 18 -8.16 -10.06 -2.48
CA LEU A 18 -8.25 -10.42 -1.05
C LEU A 18 -7.70 -11.83 -0.74
N ASP A 19 -7.27 -12.60 -1.74
CA ASP A 19 -6.66 -13.91 -1.53
C ASP A 19 -5.17 -13.78 -1.23
N THR A 20 -4.82 -13.88 0.05
CA THR A 20 -3.44 -13.80 0.54
C THR A 20 -2.43 -14.79 -0.08
N GLN A 21 -2.89 -15.87 -0.75
CA GLN A 21 -1.99 -16.80 -1.43
C GLN A 21 -1.70 -16.39 -2.87
N ASN A 22 -2.71 -15.87 -3.58
CA ASN A 22 -2.63 -15.63 -5.01
C ASN A 22 -2.48 -14.15 -5.37
N ASP A 23 -3.05 -13.26 -4.57
CA ASP A 23 -2.95 -11.82 -4.76
C ASP A 23 -1.61 -11.26 -4.30
N ARG A 24 -1.28 -10.09 -4.84
CA ARG A 24 0.00 -9.41 -4.62
C ARG A 24 -0.24 -7.95 -4.25
N ILE A 25 0.72 -7.40 -3.50
CA ILE A 25 0.78 -5.95 -3.24
C ILE A 25 1.23 -5.25 -4.53
N ILE A 26 0.51 -4.21 -4.90
CA ILE A 26 0.76 -3.36 -6.08
C ILE A 26 1.04 -1.90 -5.70
N GLU A 27 0.73 -1.48 -4.47
CA GLU A 27 1.18 -0.19 -3.93
C GLU A 27 1.46 -0.29 -2.43
N ILE A 28 2.40 0.52 -1.94
CA ILE A 28 2.62 0.76 -0.51
C ILE A 28 2.87 2.24 -0.24
N ALA A 29 2.21 2.77 0.78
CA ALA A 29 2.49 4.07 1.36
C ALA A 29 2.71 3.94 2.87
N THR A 30 3.63 4.75 3.42
CA THR A 30 3.92 4.72 4.86
C THR A 30 4.14 6.11 5.45
N ILE A 31 3.69 6.31 6.69
CA ILE A 31 3.89 7.55 7.46
C ILE A 31 4.27 7.17 8.90
N VAL A 32 5.13 7.95 9.53
CA VAL A 32 5.42 7.83 10.97
C VAL A 32 4.85 9.05 11.69
N THR A 33 4.08 8.82 12.75
CA THR A 33 3.58 9.88 13.64
C THR A 33 4.08 9.70 15.07
N ASP A 34 3.97 10.74 15.89
CA ASP A 34 4.00 10.61 17.35
C ASP A 34 2.64 10.12 17.88
N GLY A 35 2.53 10.01 19.21
CA GLY A 35 1.29 9.61 19.90
C GLY A 35 0.18 10.65 19.88
N GLU A 36 0.46 11.88 19.44
CA GLU A 36 -0.52 12.96 19.23
C GLU A 36 -0.91 13.10 17.75
N LEU A 37 -0.46 12.15 16.92
CA LEU A 37 -0.71 12.09 15.47
C LEU A 37 -0.02 13.19 14.64
N ASN A 38 0.99 13.85 15.19
CA ASN A 38 1.83 14.76 14.39
C ASN A 38 2.74 13.93 13.47
N ILE A 39 2.80 14.30 12.19
CA ILE A 39 3.67 13.64 11.21
C ILE A 39 5.14 13.92 11.56
N LEU A 40 5.90 12.84 11.76
CA LEU A 40 7.33 12.89 12.04
C LEU A 40 8.17 12.59 10.79
N ALA A 41 7.66 11.72 9.92
CA ALA A 41 8.29 11.38 8.65
C ALA A 41 7.26 10.80 7.68
N GLU A 42 7.43 11.10 6.41
CA GLU A 42 6.78 10.39 5.31
C GLU A 42 7.76 9.32 4.81
N GLY A 43 7.29 8.10 4.72
CA GLY A 43 8.04 7.00 4.12
C GLY A 43 7.79 6.96 2.61
N PRO A 44 8.24 5.89 1.93
CA PRO A 44 8.08 5.78 0.50
C PRO A 44 6.61 5.54 0.12
N MET A 45 6.22 6.10 -1.03
CA MET A 45 4.99 5.83 -1.76
C MET A 45 5.40 5.18 -3.09
N LEU A 46 5.15 3.87 -3.21
CA LEU A 46 5.71 3.06 -4.30
C LEU A 46 4.62 2.22 -4.95
N ALA A 47 4.47 2.38 -6.26
CA ALA A 47 3.86 1.35 -7.08
C ALA A 47 4.84 0.17 -7.22
N ILE A 48 4.35 -1.05 -7.00
CA ILE A 48 5.10 -2.29 -7.04
C ILE A 48 4.73 -3.03 -8.31
N HIS A 49 5.71 -3.19 -9.20
CA HIS A 49 5.54 -3.95 -10.44
C HIS A 49 5.10 -5.39 -10.15
N GLN A 50 4.04 -5.83 -10.84
CA GLN A 50 3.64 -7.22 -10.96
C GLN A 50 3.61 -7.63 -12.44
N PRO A 51 3.79 -8.92 -12.76
CA PRO A 51 3.63 -9.41 -14.12
C PRO A 51 2.23 -9.09 -14.67
N ASP A 52 2.13 -8.82 -15.98
CA ASP A 52 0.86 -8.53 -16.66
C ASP A 52 -0.20 -9.62 -16.42
N GLU A 53 0.21 -10.89 -16.31
CA GLU A 53 -0.70 -12.00 -16.03
C GLU A 53 -1.36 -11.91 -14.64
N VAL A 54 -0.67 -11.34 -13.65
CA VAL A 54 -1.20 -11.11 -12.30
C VAL A 54 -2.18 -9.94 -12.34
N MET A 55 -1.82 -8.86 -13.03
CA MET A 55 -2.70 -7.70 -13.20
C MET A 55 -3.97 -8.06 -13.99
N ALA A 56 -3.86 -8.91 -15.01
CA ALA A 56 -4.99 -9.37 -15.81
C ALA A 56 -5.90 -10.39 -15.10
N ALA A 57 -5.45 -10.96 -13.96
CA ALA A 57 -6.20 -11.93 -13.18
C ALA A 57 -7.08 -11.29 -12.09
N MET A 58 -7.02 -9.96 -11.93
CA MET A 58 -7.87 -9.23 -10.99
C MET A 58 -9.36 -9.38 -11.34
N ASP A 59 -10.22 -9.34 -10.31
CA ASP A 59 -11.65 -9.30 -10.54
C ASP A 59 -12.12 -7.96 -11.13
N ASP A 60 -13.39 -7.89 -11.51
CA ASP A 60 -13.98 -6.70 -12.11
C ASP A 60 -13.93 -5.48 -11.20
N TRP A 61 -13.98 -5.67 -9.86
CA TRP A 61 -13.98 -4.56 -8.91
C TRP A 61 -12.58 -3.96 -8.81
N ASN A 62 -11.56 -4.79 -8.57
CA ASN A 62 -10.17 -4.35 -8.45
C ASN A 62 -9.68 -3.72 -9.76
N THR A 63 -10.02 -4.33 -10.91
CA THR A 63 -9.66 -3.77 -12.23
C THR A 63 -10.24 -2.37 -12.44
N GLN A 64 -11.50 -2.14 -12.04
CA GLN A 64 -12.15 -0.84 -12.17
C GLN A 64 -11.59 0.21 -11.20
N GLN A 65 -11.35 -0.17 -9.94
CA GLN A 65 -10.82 0.77 -8.95
C GLN A 65 -9.40 1.21 -9.30
N HIS A 66 -8.49 0.26 -9.54
CA HIS A 66 -7.09 0.54 -9.84
C HIS A 66 -6.94 1.26 -11.19
N GLY A 67 -7.65 0.80 -12.22
CA GLY A 67 -7.66 1.51 -13.51
C GLY A 67 -8.22 2.94 -13.42
N GLY A 68 -9.13 3.21 -12.48
CA GLY A 68 -9.66 4.55 -12.21
C GLY A 68 -8.70 5.48 -11.48
N SER A 69 -7.85 4.93 -10.60
CA SER A 69 -6.80 5.68 -9.89
C SER A 69 -5.51 5.84 -10.72
N GLY A 70 -5.33 5.00 -11.76
CA GLY A 70 -4.14 4.98 -12.61
C GLY A 70 -3.07 3.99 -12.16
N LEU A 71 -3.45 3.02 -11.32
CA LEU A 71 -2.63 1.90 -10.84
C LEU A 71 -2.85 0.66 -11.72
#